data_AF-A0A0Q9XRH3-F1
#
_entry.id   AF-A0A0Q9XRH3-F1
#
_cell.length_a   1.000
_cell.length_b   1.000
_cell.length_c   1.000
_cell.angle_alpha   90.00
_cell.angle_beta   90.00
_cell.angle_gamma   90.00
#
_symmetry.space_group_name_H-M   'P 1'
#
loop_
_entity.id
_entity.type
_entity.pdbx_description
1 polymer ?
#
loop_
_entity_poly.entity_id
_entity_poly.type
_entity_poly.pdbx_seq_one_letter_code
_entity_poly.pdbx_strand_id
1 'polypeptide(L)'
;MEVATIRIQKPAISSEPFKVSLSLTPELMELEPDSPIASEHELKLCKTAEGTNLTGIFSTLDNEEPSMEGWITHKMQCLPVYNTQYLKMKEHYLRSAKPPRRVKPLNHIVKNYKLVSSHAHNKDDCKRKDGPKMLSKDNIMDLLFQAFEKHQYYTLKDLQFITKQSV
;
A
#
# COMPACT_ATOMS: atom_id res chain seq x y z
N MET A 1 26.24 16.32 14.50
CA MET A 1 25.59 15.98 15.79
C MET A 1 26.08 14.59 16.17
N GLU A 2 26.78 14.47 17.29
CA GLU A 2 27.25 13.19 17.80
C GLU A 2 26.11 12.53 18.58
N VAL A 3 25.73 11.31 18.18
CA VAL A 3 24.50 10.67 18.67
C VAL A 3 24.75 9.60 19.73
N ALA A 4 25.92 8.96 19.71
CA ALA A 4 26.27 7.88 20.62
C ALA A 4 27.77 7.57 20.55
N THR A 5 28.27 6.95 21.61
CA THR A 5 29.62 6.40 21.69
C THR A 5 29.58 4.87 21.72
N ILE A 6 30.53 4.22 21.05
CA ILE A 6 30.66 2.76 21.06
C ILE A 6 31.84 2.38 21.94
N ARG A 7 31.60 1.51 22.93
CA ARG A 7 32.62 0.95 23.81
C ARG A 7 32.82 -0.53 23.49
N ILE A 8 34.08 -0.89 23.24
CA ILE A 8 34.50 -2.27 22.97
C ILE A 8 35.35 -2.73 24.14
N GLN A 9 34.88 -3.75 24.85
CA GLN A 9 35.63 -4.40 25.93
C GLN A 9 36.22 -5.71 25.41
N LYS A 10 37.56 -5.76 25.41
CA LYS A 10 38.29 -6.99 25.11
C LYS A 10 38.20 -7.93 26.33
N PRO A 11 37.81 -9.19 26.15
CA PRO A 11 37.70 -10.13 27.25
C PRO A 11 39.10 -10.46 27.81
N ALA A 12 39.18 -10.68 29.12
CA ALA A 12 40.41 -11.08 29.79
C ALA A 12 40.83 -12.52 29.44
N ILE A 13 39.85 -13.35 29.05
CA ILE A 13 40.03 -14.75 28.68
C ILE A 13 39.74 -14.88 27.19
N SER A 14 40.66 -15.47 26.43
CA SER A 14 40.57 -15.62 24.95
C SER A 14 39.32 -16.37 24.47
N SER A 15 38.61 -17.08 25.35
CA SER A 15 37.44 -17.90 24.99
C SER A 15 36.13 -17.11 24.99
N GLU A 16 36.08 -15.93 25.61
CA GLU A 16 34.85 -15.11 25.63
C GLU A 16 34.79 -14.21 24.38
N PRO A 17 33.58 -13.89 23.89
CA PRO A 17 33.43 -12.92 22.81
C PRO A 17 33.67 -11.50 23.32
N PHE A 18 34.07 -10.60 22.41
CA PHE A 18 34.12 -9.16 22.69
C PHE A 18 32.76 -8.66 23.14
N LYS A 19 32.73 -7.87 24.21
CA LYS A 19 31.52 -7.17 24.65
C LYS A 19 31.51 -5.79 24.02
N VAL A 20 30.49 -5.50 23.23
CA VAL A 20 30.32 -4.21 22.56
C VAL A 20 29.05 -3.56 23.09
N SER A 21 29.16 -2.32 23.56
CA SER A 21 28.03 -1.54 24.06
C SER A 21 27.96 -0.17 23.37
N LEU A 22 26.75 0.27 23.07
CA LEU A 22 26.43 1.58 22.52
C LEU A 22 25.82 2.44 23.64
N SER A 23 26.44 3.58 23.94
CA SER A 23 25.97 4.53 24.96
C SER A 23 25.49 5.80 24.27
N LEU A 24 24.22 6.16 24.47
CA LEU A 24 23.61 7.36 23.90
C LEU A 24 24.16 8.62 24.57
N THR A 25 24.30 9.70 23.79
CA THR A 25 24.73 11.00 24.35
C THR A 25 23.61 11.62 25.20
N PRO A 26 23.95 12.35 26.28
CA PRO A 26 22.95 13.01 27.12
C PRO A 26 22.13 14.03 26.33
N GLU A 27 22.75 14.76 25.40
CA GLU A 27 22.08 15.71 24.49
C GLU A 27 20.93 15.05 23.71
N LEU A 28 21.10 13.80 23.28
CA LEU A 28 20.06 13.06 22.56
C LEU A 28 18.93 12.59 23.48
N MET A 29 19.25 12.26 24.74
CA MET A 29 18.23 11.89 25.74
C MET A 29 17.42 13.11 26.21
N GLU A 30 18.01 14.30 26.22
CA GLU A 30 17.34 15.56 26.60
C GLU A 30 16.32 16.05 25.57
N LEU A 31 16.41 15.59 24.30
CA LEU A 31 15.41 15.92 23.28
C LEU A 31 14.02 15.36 23.62
N GLU A 32 13.98 14.19 24.26
CA GLU A 32 12.75 13.55 24.73
C GLU A 32 12.96 12.94 26.13
N PRO A 33 12.94 13.76 27.20
CA PRO A 33 13.25 13.32 28.55
C PRO A 33 12.22 12.33 29.12
N ASP A 34 10.99 12.38 28.62
CA ASP A 34 9.91 11.47 28.99
C ASP A 34 9.95 10.15 28.19
N SER A 35 10.86 10.04 27.21
CA SER A 35 10.95 8.84 26.39
C SER A 35 11.48 7.67 27.23
N PRO A 36 10.84 6.49 27.21
CA PRO A 36 11.28 5.36 28.01
C PRO A 36 12.44 4.60 27.33
N ILE A 37 13.53 5.32 27.00
CA ILE A 37 14.69 4.78 26.28
C ILE A 37 15.85 4.48 27.25
N ALA A 38 16.53 3.34 27.03
CA ALA A 38 17.72 2.98 27.80
C ALA A 38 18.94 3.81 27.36
N SER A 39 19.80 4.22 28.29
CA SER A 39 21.02 4.95 27.96
C SER A 39 22.08 4.07 27.30
N GLU A 40 22.16 2.79 27.69
CA GLU A 40 23.13 1.83 27.19
C GLU A 40 22.44 0.65 26.49
N HIS A 41 23.03 0.22 25.37
CA HIS A 41 22.54 -0.90 24.57
C HIS A 41 23.67 -1.89 24.27
N GLU A 42 23.41 -3.18 24.44
CA GLU A 42 24.38 -4.23 24.09
C GLU A 42 24.27 -4.57 22.60
N LEU A 43 25.42 -4.60 21.92
CA LEU A 43 25.54 -5.04 20.54
C LEU A 43 26.05 -6.48 20.52
N LYS A 44 25.19 -7.43 20.12
CA LYS A 44 25.57 -8.85 20.00
C LYS A 44 26.06 -9.16 18.60
N LEU A 45 27.18 -9.87 18.51
CA LEU A 45 27.68 -10.37 17.25
C LEU A 45 26.71 -11.41 16.67
N CYS A 46 26.22 -11.17 15.45
CA CYS A 46 25.44 -12.16 14.73
C CYS A 46 26.39 -13.23 14.20
N LYS A 47 26.13 -14.50 14.53
CA LYS A 47 26.85 -15.61 13.91
C LYS A 47 26.54 -15.58 12.41
N THR A 48 27.55 -15.32 11.58
CA THR A 48 27.45 -15.53 10.14
C THR A 48 27.26 -17.02 9.92
N ALA A 49 26.18 -17.43 9.26
CA ALA A 49 25.98 -18.84 8.92
C ALA A 49 27.20 -19.33 8.13
N GLU A 50 27.69 -20.52 8.48
CA GLU A 50 28.79 -21.19 7.79
C GLU A 50 28.39 -21.40 6.32
N GLY A 51 28.86 -20.53 5.43
CA GLY A 51 28.35 -20.41 4.07
C GLY A 51 28.35 -18.96 3.58
N THR A 52 29.57 -18.44 3.43
CA THR A 52 30.00 -17.17 2.79
C THR A 52 28.98 -16.45 1.89
N ASN A 53 28.08 -15.67 2.48
CA ASN A 53 27.46 -14.56 1.76
C ASN A 53 28.27 -13.28 2.06
N LEU A 54 29.37 -13.10 1.32
CA LEU A 54 30.13 -11.85 1.30
C LEU A 54 29.18 -10.71 0.92
N THR A 55 28.86 -9.85 1.88
CA THR A 55 27.98 -8.71 1.66
C THR A 55 28.84 -7.49 1.36
N GLY A 56 28.77 -6.98 0.13
CA GLY A 56 29.44 -5.75 -0.29
C GLY A 56 28.58 -4.51 0.00
N ILE A 57 29.23 -3.39 0.29
CA ILE A 57 28.62 -2.08 0.46
C ILE A 57 28.95 -1.24 -0.78
N PHE A 58 27.92 -0.64 -1.37
CA PHE A 58 28.04 0.28 -2.49
C PHE A 58 27.42 1.62 -2.11
N SER A 59 28.05 2.71 -2.50
CA SER A 59 27.52 4.06 -2.36
C SER A 59 27.07 4.59 -3.71
N THR A 60 25.96 5.33 -3.70
CA THR A 60 25.43 6.03 -4.86
C THR A 60 25.21 7.48 -4.46
N LEU A 61 25.91 8.41 -5.12
CA LEU A 61 25.65 9.84 -4.98
C LEU A 61 24.76 10.30 -6.14
N ASP A 62 23.90 11.28 -5.89
CA ASP A 62 23.04 11.86 -6.92
C ASP A 62 23.94 12.46 -8.03
N ASN A 63 23.96 11.82 -9.20
CA ASN A 63 24.74 12.14 -10.41
C ASN A 63 26.16 11.51 -10.54
N GLU A 64 26.55 10.56 -9.69
CA GLU A 64 27.81 9.81 -9.86
C GLU A 64 27.57 8.31 -10.11
N GLU A 65 28.57 7.64 -10.68
CA GLU A 65 28.54 6.19 -10.84
C GLU A 65 28.65 5.49 -9.48
N PRO A 66 27.94 4.35 -9.28
CA PRO A 66 28.01 3.60 -8.03
C PRO A 66 29.44 3.16 -7.74
N SER A 67 29.93 3.46 -6.54
CA SER A 67 31.27 3.08 -6.09
C SER A 67 31.20 1.99 -5.01
N MET A 68 32.20 1.10 -4.98
CA MET A 68 32.27 0.02 -3.99
C MET A 68 33.07 0.48 -2.77
N GLU A 69 32.42 0.55 -1.60
CA GLU A 69 33.02 0.99 -0.35
C GLU A 69 33.82 -0.12 0.35
N GLY A 70 33.33 -1.36 0.27
CA GLY A 70 34.02 -2.51 0.85
C GLY A 70 33.13 -3.68 1.20
N TRP A 71 33.66 -4.58 2.05
CA TRP A 71 33.01 -5.82 2.46
C TRP A 71 32.65 -5.82 3.95
N ILE A 72 31.50 -6.37 4.31
CA ILE A 72 31.09 -6.53 5.70
C ILE A 72 31.82 -7.71 6.32
N THR A 73 32.63 -7.43 7.35
CA THR A 73 33.36 -8.46 8.12
C THR A 73 32.56 -8.97 9.31
N HIS A 74 31.88 -8.07 10.01
CA HIS A 74 31.14 -8.37 11.24
C HIS A 74 29.76 -7.73 11.19
N LYS A 75 28.73 -8.53 11.51
CA LYS A 75 27.36 -8.04 11.69
C LYS A 75 27.03 -8.05 13.16
N MET A 76 26.58 -6.91 13.68
CA MET A 76 26.14 -6.79 15.07
C MET A 76 24.65 -6.42 15.11
N GLN A 77 23.93 -6.94 16.10
CA GLN A 77 22.54 -6.64 16.37
C GLN A 77 22.42 -5.89 17.70
N CYS A 78 21.81 -4.71 17.64
CA CYS A 78 21.38 -3.99 18.83
C CYS A 78 20.13 -4.65 19.39
N LEU A 79 20.21 -5.18 20.60
CA LEU A 79 19.07 -5.78 21.28
C LEU A 79 18.47 -4.80 22.29
N PRO A 80 17.13 -4.78 22.43
CA PRO A 80 16.50 -3.95 23.43
C PRO A 80 16.84 -4.44 24.84
N VAL A 81 17.04 -3.50 25.76
CA VAL A 81 17.17 -3.80 27.19
C VAL A 81 15.78 -4.11 27.75
N TYR A 82 15.58 -5.32 28.25
CA TYR A 82 14.29 -5.76 28.79
C TYR A 82 14.06 -5.21 30.19
N ASN A 83 13.68 -3.95 30.29
CA ASN A 83 13.31 -3.28 31.53
C ASN A 83 11.81 -2.87 31.52
N THR A 84 11.29 -2.49 32.69
CA THR A 84 9.90 -2.01 32.83
C THR A 84 9.62 -0.79 31.96
N GLN A 85 10.63 0.07 31.79
CA GLN A 85 10.59 1.26 30.94
C GLN A 85 10.36 0.90 29.47
N TYR A 86 11.13 -0.03 28.91
CA TYR A 86 11.00 -0.58 27.56
C TYR A 86 9.62 -1.21 27.34
N LEU A 87 9.12 -1.96 28.33
CA LEU A 87 7.78 -2.56 28.24
C LEU A 87 6.68 -1.49 28.17
N LYS A 88 6.77 -0.42 28.97
CA LYS A 88 5.85 0.72 28.90
C LYS A 88 5.91 1.42 27.53
N MET A 89 7.10 1.66 27.01
CA MET A 89 7.28 2.20 25.66
C MET A 89 6.64 1.30 24.60
N LYS A 90 6.92 -0.01 24.66
CA LYS A 90 6.38 -0.99 23.71
C LYS A 90 4.86 -1.08 23.78
N GLU A 91 4.28 -1.02 24.98
CA GLU A 91 2.83 -0.97 25.17
C GLU A 91 2.24 0.29 24.53
N HIS A 92 2.83 1.47 24.77
CA HIS A 92 2.41 2.72 24.18
C HIS A 92 2.44 2.66 22.64
N TYR A 93 3.54 2.17 22.07
CA TYR A 93 3.68 2.00 20.63
C TYR A 93 2.61 1.07 20.04
N LEU A 94 2.36 -0.08 20.66
CA LEU A 94 1.32 -1.03 20.22
C LEU A 94 -0.10 -0.44 20.35
N ARG A 95 -0.35 0.40 21.36
CA ARG A 95 -1.62 1.09 21.54
C ARG A 95 -1.86 2.16 20.49
N SER A 96 -0.80 2.78 19.97
CA SER A 96 -0.86 3.79 18.90
C SER A 96 -0.89 3.16 17.51
N ALA A 97 -0.23 2.01 17.32
CA ALA A 97 -0.15 1.26 16.06
C ALA A 97 -1.45 0.47 15.74
N LYS A 98 -2.62 1.10 15.88
CA LYS A 98 -3.90 0.47 15.60
C LYS A 98 -4.16 0.45 14.09
N PRO A 99 -4.58 -0.68 13.49
CA PRO A 99 -4.90 -0.72 12.07
C PRO A 99 -6.08 0.23 11.76
N PRO A 100 -6.07 0.90 10.59
CA PRO A 100 -7.09 1.89 10.22
C PRO A 100 -8.47 1.25 10.01
N ARG A 101 -8.52 -0.01 9.56
CA ARG A 101 -9.75 -0.79 9.49
C ARG A 101 -9.83 -1.74 10.67
N ARG A 102 -10.93 -1.67 11.40
CA ARG A 102 -11.27 -2.61 12.46
C ARG A 102 -12.66 -3.16 12.21
N VAL A 103 -12.79 -4.47 12.28
CA VAL A 103 -14.10 -5.12 12.30
C VAL A 103 -14.78 -4.71 13.61
N LYS A 104 -15.94 -4.06 13.51
CA LYS A 104 -16.80 -3.79 14.66
C LYS A 104 -17.94 -4.80 14.64
N PRO A 105 -18.17 -5.54 15.72
CA PRO A 105 -19.34 -6.42 15.78
C PRO A 105 -20.61 -5.58 15.67
N LEU A 106 -21.57 -6.04 14.88
CA LEU A 106 -22.89 -5.44 14.83
C LEU A 106 -23.65 -5.88 16.09
N ASN A 107 -24.23 -4.93 16.83
CA ASN A 107 -25.01 -5.23 18.03
C ASN A 107 -26.29 -6.02 17.74
N HIS A 108 -26.77 -5.98 16.51
CA HIS A 108 -27.97 -6.70 16.06
C HIS A 108 -27.86 -7.05 14.58
N ILE A 109 -28.63 -8.05 14.16
CA ILE A 109 -28.72 -8.49 12.77
C ILE A 109 -29.51 -7.45 11.97
N VAL A 110 -28.88 -6.81 10.99
CA VAL A 110 -29.56 -5.88 10.07
C VAL A 110 -30.33 -6.70 9.02
N LYS A 111 -31.64 -6.86 9.21
CA LYS A 111 -32.53 -7.48 8.22
C LYS A 111 -32.86 -6.47 7.12
N ASN A 112 -31.98 -6.32 6.13
CA ASN A 112 -32.16 -5.36 5.03
C ASN A 112 -32.80 -5.98 3.77
N TYR A 113 -33.57 -7.05 3.92
CA TYR A 113 -34.24 -7.68 2.79
C TYR A 113 -35.59 -6.99 2.55
N LYS A 114 -35.63 -6.08 1.59
CA LYS A 114 -36.87 -5.58 1.00
C LYS A 114 -37.17 -6.44 -0.22
N LEU A 115 -38.33 -7.09 -0.23
CA LEU A 115 -38.81 -7.81 -1.41
C LEU A 115 -38.91 -6.81 -2.57
N VAL A 116 -38.09 -7.01 -3.60
CA VAL A 116 -38.11 -6.15 -4.79
C VAL A 116 -39.06 -6.79 -5.79
N SER A 117 -40.17 -6.14 -6.07
CA SER A 117 -41.19 -6.62 -7.03
C SER A 117 -40.65 -6.79 -8.45
N SER A 118 -39.60 -6.05 -8.83
CA SER A 118 -39.00 -6.09 -10.16
C SER A 118 -37.50 -5.81 -10.08
N HIS A 119 -36.69 -6.85 -10.26
CA HIS A 119 -35.23 -6.70 -10.37
C HIS A 119 -34.86 -5.96 -11.66
N ALA A 120 -33.68 -5.33 -11.69
CA ALA A 120 -33.21 -4.53 -12.83
C ALA A 120 -33.33 -5.27 -14.17
N HIS A 121 -33.11 -6.59 -14.17
CA HIS A 121 -33.23 -7.43 -15.36
C HIS A 121 -34.66 -7.50 -15.94
N ASN A 122 -35.70 -7.40 -15.10
CA ASN A 122 -37.10 -7.44 -15.53
C ASN A 122 -37.52 -6.16 -16.29
N LYS A 123 -36.80 -5.03 -16.13
CA LYS A 123 -37.13 -3.79 -16.84
C LYS A 123 -36.76 -3.83 -18.33
N ASP A 124 -35.79 -4.66 -18.71
CA ASP A 124 -35.33 -4.74 -20.10
C ASP A 124 -36.22 -5.65 -20.96
N ASP A 125 -36.93 -6.60 -20.37
CA ASP A 125 -37.87 -7.47 -21.09
C ASP A 125 -39.11 -6.72 -21.60
N CYS A 126 -39.54 -5.67 -20.91
CA CYS A 126 -40.62 -4.80 -21.39
C CYS A 126 -40.25 -4.06 -22.70
N LYS A 127 -38.96 -3.77 -22.92
CA LYS A 127 -38.49 -3.03 -24.10
C LYS A 127 -38.32 -3.90 -25.34
N ARG A 128 -38.33 -5.23 -25.21
CA ARG A 128 -38.16 -6.16 -26.35
C ARG A 128 -39.44 -6.39 -27.14
N LYS A 129 -40.59 -5.86 -26.69
CA LYS A 129 -41.88 -6.06 -27.36
C LYS A 129 -42.15 -5.13 -28.54
N ASP A 130 -41.41 -4.03 -28.68
CA ASP A 130 -41.48 -3.15 -29.84
C ASP A 130 -40.47 -3.58 -30.90
N GLY A 131 -40.80 -4.63 -31.64
CA GLY A 131 -40.04 -5.03 -32.84
C GLY A 131 -40.13 -3.97 -33.96
N PRO A 132 -39.15 -3.91 -34.88
CA PRO A 132 -39.14 -2.95 -35.98
C PRO A 132 -40.35 -3.16 -36.90
N LYS A 133 -41.16 -2.12 -37.09
CA LYS A 133 -42.25 -2.11 -38.07
C LYS A 133 -41.64 -1.83 -39.45
N MET A 134 -41.80 -2.76 -40.38
CA MET A 134 -41.42 -2.53 -41.78
C MET A 134 -42.31 -1.42 -42.35
N LEU A 135 -41.68 -0.32 -42.77
CA LEU A 135 -42.37 0.78 -43.44
C LEU A 135 -42.38 0.52 -44.95
N SER A 136 -43.40 1.01 -45.65
CA SER A 136 -43.43 0.97 -47.11
C SER A 136 -42.35 1.89 -47.71
N LYS A 137 -41.93 1.60 -48.94
CA LYS A 137 -40.90 2.37 -49.65
C LYS A 137 -41.21 3.87 -49.70
N ASP A 138 -42.45 4.23 -50.00
CA ASP A 138 -42.87 5.62 -50.16
C ASP A 138 -42.74 6.41 -48.84
N ASN A 139 -43.13 5.80 -47.72
CA ASN A 139 -43.00 6.41 -46.40
C ASN A 139 -41.54 6.62 -45.99
N ILE A 140 -40.64 5.70 -46.38
CA ILE A 140 -39.21 5.83 -46.11
C ILE A 140 -38.61 7.00 -46.92
N MET A 141 -39.02 7.15 -48.18
CA MET A 141 -38.56 8.24 -49.03
C MET A 141 -38.98 9.60 -48.47
N ASP A 142 -40.22 9.75 -48.01
CA ASP A 142 -40.70 11.00 -47.40
C ASP A 142 -39.90 11.38 -46.13
N LEU A 143 -39.62 10.39 -45.28
CA LEU A 143 -38.80 10.58 -44.08
C LEU A 143 -37.36 10.99 -44.43
N LEU A 144 -36.78 10.40 -45.47
CA LEU A 144 -35.44 10.74 -45.94
C LEU A 144 -35.41 12.16 -46.51
N PHE A 145 -36.41 12.55 -47.32
CA PHE A 145 -36.49 13.92 -47.83
C PHE A 145 -36.58 14.95 -46.71
N GLN A 146 -37.42 14.71 -45.70
CA GLN A 146 -37.51 15.59 -44.53
C GLN A 146 -36.20 15.65 -43.71
N ALA A 147 -35.49 14.52 -43.59
CA ALA A 147 -34.21 14.49 -42.88
C ALA A 147 -33.14 15.31 -43.62
N PHE A 148 -33.01 15.09 -44.93
CA PHE A 148 -32.02 15.78 -45.77
C PHE A 148 -32.33 17.25 -46.03
N GLU A 149 -33.59 17.65 -45.89
CA GLU A 149 -33.98 19.07 -45.87
C GLU A 149 -33.34 19.83 -44.70
N LYS A 150 -33.13 19.17 -43.54
CA LYS A 150 -32.49 19.78 -42.37
C LYS A 150 -30.97 19.77 -42.44
N HIS A 151 -30.39 18.65 -42.88
CA HIS A 151 -28.95 18.46 -42.94
C HIS A 151 -28.57 17.73 -44.22
N GLN A 152 -27.56 18.26 -44.92
CA GLN A 152 -27.13 17.71 -46.20
C GLN A 152 -26.44 16.33 -46.07
N TYR A 153 -25.94 15.97 -44.89
CA TYR A 153 -25.18 14.74 -44.66
C TYR A 153 -25.60 14.06 -43.35
N TYR A 154 -25.72 12.73 -43.36
CA TYR A 154 -26.01 11.89 -42.19
C TYR A 154 -25.13 10.65 -42.17
N THR A 155 -24.91 10.09 -40.97
CA THR A 155 -24.28 8.78 -40.82
C THR A 155 -25.29 7.67 -41.10
N LEU A 156 -24.83 6.51 -41.60
CA LEU A 156 -25.71 5.35 -41.82
C LEU A 156 -26.48 4.94 -40.54
N LYS A 157 -25.86 5.05 -39.37
CA LYS A 157 -26.50 4.79 -38.07
C LYS A 157 -27.67 5.72 -37.78
N ASP A 158 -27.55 6.99 -38.17
CA ASP A 158 -28.60 7.99 -37.95
C ASP A 158 -29.77 7.75 -38.90
N LEU A 159 -29.48 7.39 -40.16
CA LEU A 159 -30.51 7.01 -41.14
C LEU A 159 -31.27 5.75 -40.70
N GLN A 160 -30.58 4.76 -40.12
CA GLN A 160 -31.23 3.58 -39.51
C GLN A 160 -32.12 3.96 -38.33
N PHE A 161 -31.67 4.88 -37.47
CA PHE A 161 -32.46 5.33 -36.32
C PHE A 161 -33.71 6.10 -36.75
N ILE A 162 -33.59 6.97 -37.75
CA ILE A 162 -34.70 7.78 -38.29
C ILE A 162 -35.72 6.88 -39.00
N THR A 163 -35.28 5.96 -39.85
CA THR A 163 -36.16 5.08 -40.63
C THR A 163 -36.64 3.86 -39.84
N LYS A 164 -36.00 3.56 -38.69
CA LYS A 164 -36.19 2.34 -37.88
C LYS A 164 -36.08 1.05 -38.68
N GLN A 165 -35.36 1.07 -39.80
CA GLN A 165 -35.08 -0.09 -40.63
C GLN A 165 -33.68 -0.64 -40.31
N SER A 166 -33.55 -1.97 -40.29
CA SER A 166 -32.24 -2.63 -40.25
C SER A 166 -31.56 -2.57 -41.62
N VAL A 167 -30.23 -2.64 -41.63
CA VAL A 167 -29.44 -2.90 -42.85
C VAL A 167 -29.55 -4.35 -43.26
#